data_AF-A0A1A2S2D5-F1
#
_entry.id   AF-A0A1A2S2D5-F1
#
_cell.length_a   1.000
_cell.length_b   1.000
_cell.length_c   1.000
_cell.angle_alpha   90.00
_cell.angle_beta   90.00
_cell.angle_gamma   90.00
#
_symmetry.space_group_name_H-M   'P 1'
#
loop_
_entity.id
_entity.type
_entity.pdbx_description
1 polymer ?
#
loop_
_entity_poly.entity_id
_entity_poly.type
_entity_poly.pdbx_seq_one_letter_code
_entity_poly.pdbx_strand_id
1 'polypeptide(L)'
;MTQDQVRAHLRAHFTDPEPDAASVTFLGTETIEVLRFREPDGTVYYVTLGCSRHPMTEPTLDLADPVRGPRAEVVLRLRDPGPVSGIARSLAILAAAPAVDGVVLCSDALVDLGSPLWASQSSRVPFTAVLLGRSGIDDLALDPPRDPVQFLSATPITATEAAWVRLKGAEAMRQAWDNDGVDVLDPNRPAAQPR
;
A
#
# COMPACT_ATOMS: atom_id res chain seq x y z
N MET A 1 -9.24 -13.55 -13.22
CA MET A 1 -8.24 -12.48 -13.17
C MET A 1 -6.89 -13.15 -13.06
N THR A 2 -6.09 -13.06 -14.11
CA THR A 2 -4.70 -13.52 -14.01
C THR A 2 -3.88 -12.39 -13.43
N GLN A 3 -2.95 -12.73 -12.56
CA GLN A 3 -1.93 -11.82 -12.02
C GLN A 3 -1.20 -11.04 -13.15
N ASP A 4 -1.15 -11.64 -14.35
CA ASP A 4 -0.64 -11.01 -15.57
C ASP A 4 -1.45 -9.79 -16.04
N GLN A 5 -2.78 -9.76 -15.84
CA GLN A 5 -3.60 -8.59 -16.19
C GLN A 5 -3.24 -7.39 -15.33
N VAL A 6 -3.10 -7.60 -14.02
CA VAL A 6 -2.69 -6.55 -13.07
C VAL A 6 -1.27 -6.07 -13.39
N ARG A 7 -0.35 -7.00 -13.66
CA ARG A 7 1.02 -6.67 -14.07
C ARG A 7 1.03 -5.85 -15.37
N ALA A 8 0.26 -6.26 -16.39
CA ALA A 8 0.18 -5.53 -17.65
C ALA A 8 -0.40 -4.11 -17.45
N HIS A 9 -1.42 -3.97 -16.61
CA HIS A 9 -1.99 -2.68 -16.24
C HIS A 9 -0.96 -1.75 -15.60
N LEU A 10 -0.18 -2.26 -14.64
CA LEU A 10 0.89 -1.49 -13.99
C LEU A 10 1.99 -1.09 -14.98
N ARG A 11 2.41 -2.00 -15.86
CA ARG A 11 3.41 -1.70 -16.90
C ARG A 11 2.94 -0.63 -17.89
N ALA A 12 1.64 -0.55 -18.16
CA ALA A 12 1.06 0.47 -19.02
C ALA A 12 0.95 1.83 -18.33
N HIS A 13 0.92 1.86 -16.99
CA HIS A 13 0.83 3.10 -16.21
C HIS A 13 2.18 3.82 -16.07
N PHE A 14 3.25 3.08 -15.80
CA PHE A 14 4.58 3.67 -15.54
C PHE A 14 5.37 3.96 -16.82
N THR A 15 6.27 4.94 -16.76
CA THR A 15 7.10 5.34 -17.90
C THR A 15 8.11 4.25 -18.27
N ASP A 16 8.72 3.62 -17.26
CA ASP A 16 9.56 2.43 -17.43
C ASP A 16 8.73 1.16 -17.15
N PRO A 17 8.46 0.32 -18.16
CA PRO A 17 7.61 -0.85 -18.02
C PRO A 17 8.35 -2.07 -17.44
N GLU A 18 9.66 -2.00 -17.16
CA GLU A 18 10.44 -3.11 -16.62
C GLU A 18 10.79 -2.93 -15.14
N PRO A 19 9.91 -3.34 -14.21
CA PRO A 19 10.19 -3.22 -12.78
C PRO A 19 11.15 -4.30 -12.30
N ASP A 20 11.92 -3.99 -11.26
CA ASP A 20 12.48 -5.04 -10.40
C ASP A 20 11.35 -5.71 -9.63
N ALA A 21 11.51 -7.00 -9.30
CA ALA A 21 10.51 -7.74 -8.54
C ALA A 21 11.14 -8.47 -7.35
N ALA A 22 10.43 -8.47 -6.23
CA ALA A 22 10.74 -9.30 -5.07
C ALA A 22 9.53 -10.17 -4.72
N SER A 23 9.73 -11.47 -4.54
CA SER A 23 8.68 -12.40 -4.14
C SER A 23 8.76 -12.69 -2.63
N VAL A 24 7.62 -12.66 -1.95
CA VAL A 24 7.49 -12.99 -0.53
C VAL A 24 6.37 -14.01 -0.36
N THR A 25 6.66 -15.09 0.35
CA THR A 25 5.69 -16.15 0.64
C THR A 25 5.62 -16.34 2.16
N PHE A 26 4.44 -16.21 2.74
CA PHE A 26 4.19 -16.59 4.12
C PHE A 26 3.64 -18.01 4.18
N LEU A 27 3.92 -18.72 5.27
CA LEU A 27 3.42 -20.08 5.46
C LEU A 27 1.89 -20.10 5.38
N GLY A 28 1.33 -20.96 4.52
CA GLY A 28 -0.11 -21.08 4.33
C GLY A 28 -0.74 -20.01 3.44
N THR A 29 0.06 -19.12 2.85
CA THR A 29 -0.40 -18.10 1.90
C THR A 29 0.21 -18.31 0.53
N GLU A 30 -0.47 -17.84 -0.50
CA GLU A 30 0.13 -17.75 -1.83
C GLU A 30 1.15 -16.60 -1.89
N THR A 31 2.10 -16.70 -2.81
CA THR A 31 3.15 -15.68 -2.98
C THR A 31 2.56 -14.32 -3.37
N ILE A 32 3.07 -13.28 -2.70
CA ILE A 32 2.90 -11.87 -3.06
C ILE A 32 4.21 -11.41 -3.71
N GLU A 33 4.11 -10.79 -4.87
CA GLU A 33 5.23 -10.07 -5.48
C GLU A 33 5.14 -8.57 -5.14
N VAL A 34 6.28 -7.91 -5.01
CA VAL A 34 6.38 -6.45 -4.90
C VAL A 34 7.23 -5.96 -6.05
N LEU A 35 6.59 -5.22 -6.95
CA LEU A 35 7.21 -4.62 -8.13
C LEU A 35 7.76 -3.24 -7.76
N ARG A 36 8.97 -2.92 -8.19
CA ARG A 36 9.61 -1.61 -7.99
C ARG A 36 9.76 -0.90 -9.32
N PHE A 37 9.04 0.20 -9.50
CA PHE A 37 9.14 1.10 -10.65
C PHE A 37 9.87 2.37 -10.25
N ARG A 38 10.70 2.91 -11.16
CA ARG A 38 11.43 4.17 -10.96
C ARG A 38 10.97 5.16 -12.02
N GLU A 39 10.59 6.35 -11.59
CA GLU A 39 10.19 7.43 -12.49
C GLU A 39 11.33 8.44 -12.70
N PRO A 40 11.38 9.14 -13.86
CA PRO A 40 12.42 10.12 -14.16
C PRO A 40 12.49 11.30 -13.18
N ASP A 41 11.41 11.55 -12.44
CA ASP A 41 11.32 12.61 -11.42
C ASP A 41 12.01 12.24 -10.08
N GLY A 42 12.62 11.04 -10.01
CA GLY A 42 13.28 10.52 -8.81
C GLY A 42 12.32 9.86 -7.81
N THR A 43 11.05 9.68 -8.17
CA THR A 43 10.09 8.89 -7.39
C THR A 43 10.29 7.40 -7.64
N VAL A 44 10.15 6.60 -6.59
CA VAL A 44 10.12 5.14 -6.63
C VAL A 44 8.75 4.65 -6.15
N TYR A 45 8.14 3.77 -6.92
CA TYR A 45 6.88 3.12 -6.60
C TYR A 45 7.12 1.66 -6.29
N TYR A 46 6.56 1.18 -5.19
CA TYR A 46 6.51 -0.22 -4.82
C TYR A 46 5.06 -0.66 -4.85
N VAL A 47 4.72 -1.58 -5.74
CA VAL A 47 3.35 -2.04 -5.95
C VAL A 47 3.23 -3.52 -5.66
N THR A 48 2.26 -3.90 -4.83
CA THR A 48 2.00 -5.31 -4.57
C THR A 48 1.32 -5.96 -5.77
N LEU A 49 1.52 -7.27 -5.88
CA LEU A 49 0.90 -8.09 -6.89
C LEU A 49 0.54 -9.43 -6.24
N GLY A 50 -0.75 -9.64 -6.02
CA GLY A 50 -1.28 -10.87 -5.43
C GLY A 50 -2.41 -10.63 -4.41
N CYS A 51 -2.50 -9.44 -3.82
CA CYS A 51 -3.57 -9.10 -2.86
C CYS A 51 -4.94 -9.18 -3.53
N SER A 52 -5.02 -8.74 -4.79
CA SER A 52 -6.26 -8.71 -5.56
C SER A 52 -6.72 -10.08 -6.09
N ARG A 53 -5.91 -11.14 -5.92
CA ARG A 53 -6.17 -12.48 -6.50
C ARG A 53 -7.52 -13.04 -6.06
N HIS A 54 -7.85 -12.86 -4.79
CA HIS A 54 -9.14 -13.23 -4.18
C HIS A 54 -9.86 -11.98 -3.71
N PRO A 55 -11.21 -11.97 -3.71
CA PRO A 55 -11.93 -10.83 -3.20
C PRO A 55 -11.72 -10.77 -1.68
N MET A 56 -11.64 -9.57 -1.13
CA MET A 56 -11.63 -9.36 0.30
C MET A 56 -13.04 -9.61 0.85
N THR A 57 -13.13 -10.30 1.99
CA THR A 57 -14.42 -10.63 2.59
C THR A 57 -14.93 -9.44 3.40
N GLU A 58 -16.06 -8.87 2.99
CA GLU A 58 -16.77 -7.86 3.77
C GLU A 58 -17.24 -8.46 5.11
N PRO A 59 -16.83 -7.91 6.28
CA PRO A 59 -17.15 -8.48 7.59
C PRO A 59 -18.65 -8.54 7.91
N THR A 60 -19.47 -7.82 7.16
CA THR A 60 -20.92 -7.73 7.34
C THR A 60 -21.70 -8.81 6.58
N LEU A 61 -21.02 -9.63 5.77
CA LEU A 61 -21.65 -10.71 5.01
C LEU A 61 -21.54 -12.05 5.76
N ASP A 62 -22.68 -12.76 5.84
CA ASP A 62 -22.76 -14.10 6.46
C ASP A 62 -22.01 -15.19 5.65
N LEU A 63 -21.72 -14.94 4.37
CA LEU A 63 -21.01 -15.86 3.50
C LEU A 63 -20.06 -15.10 2.55
N ALA A 64 -18.80 -15.50 2.52
CA ALA A 64 -17.82 -14.99 1.56
C ALA A 64 -18.20 -15.41 0.13
N ASP A 65 -18.36 -14.44 -0.76
CA ASP A 65 -18.52 -14.70 -2.20
C ASP A 65 -17.12 -14.88 -2.83
N PRO A 66 -16.82 -16.03 -3.45
CA PRO A 66 -15.49 -16.28 -4.02
C PRO A 66 -15.19 -15.46 -5.28
N VAL A 67 -16.19 -14.76 -5.83
CA VAL A 67 -16.09 -13.99 -7.07
C VAL A 67 -16.25 -12.49 -6.81
N ARG A 68 -17.30 -12.10 -6.07
CA ARG A 68 -17.65 -10.70 -5.78
C ARG A 68 -16.94 -10.21 -4.52
N GLY A 69 -16.75 -8.90 -4.43
CA GLY A 69 -16.17 -8.23 -3.28
C GLY A 69 -14.91 -7.44 -3.63
N PRO A 70 -14.51 -6.52 -2.75
CA PRO A 70 -13.43 -5.57 -3.01
C PRO A 70 -12.11 -6.26 -3.35
N ARG A 71 -11.37 -5.67 -4.27
CA ARG A 71 -10.02 -6.12 -4.64
C ARG A 71 -9.11 -4.91 -4.67
N ALA A 72 -7.91 -5.08 -4.15
CA ALA A 72 -6.94 -4.02 -4.17
C ALA A 72 -5.52 -4.56 -4.35
N GLU A 73 -4.67 -3.71 -4.90
CA GLU A 73 -3.22 -3.78 -4.68
C GLU A 73 -2.78 -2.51 -3.94
N VAL A 74 -1.65 -2.63 -3.24
CA VAL A 74 -1.10 -1.56 -2.41
C VAL A 74 0.07 -0.90 -3.12
N VAL A 75 0.11 0.42 -3.10
CA VAL A 75 1.09 1.27 -3.77
C VAL A 75 1.79 2.15 -2.75
N LEU A 76 3.05 1.88 -2.48
CA LEU A 76 3.91 2.80 -1.73
C LEU A 76 4.68 3.69 -2.71
N ARG A 77 4.56 5.00 -2.57
CA ARG A 77 5.28 6.00 -3.34
C ARG A 77 6.26 6.73 -2.42
N LEU A 78 7.52 6.82 -2.80
CA LEU A 78 8.57 7.54 -2.07
C LEU A 78 9.42 8.35 -3.05
N ARG A 79 9.97 9.48 -2.62
CA ARG A 79 11.21 9.98 -3.23
C ARG A 79 12.30 8.94 -3.02
N ASP A 80 13.25 8.79 -3.95
CA ASP A 80 14.26 7.73 -3.89
C ASP A 80 14.86 7.60 -2.47
N PRO A 81 14.54 6.50 -1.74
CA PRO A 81 14.98 6.33 -0.37
C PRO A 81 16.45 5.94 -0.27
N GLY A 82 17.15 5.77 -1.40
CA GLY A 82 18.52 5.27 -1.42
C GLY A 82 18.60 3.81 -0.93
N PRO A 83 19.70 3.41 -0.29
CA PRO A 83 19.90 2.03 0.14
C PRO A 83 19.07 1.70 1.40
N VAL A 84 17.83 1.27 1.19
CA VAL A 84 16.93 0.75 2.24
C VAL A 84 16.55 -0.71 2.00
N SER A 85 16.21 -1.43 3.06
CA SER A 85 15.79 -2.83 2.99
C SER A 85 14.47 -3.06 3.73
N GLY A 86 13.80 -4.18 3.45
CA GLY A 86 12.58 -4.58 4.16
C GLY A 86 11.26 -4.08 3.56
N ILE A 87 11.26 -3.07 2.67
CA ILE A 87 10.03 -2.54 2.04
C ILE A 87 9.16 -3.66 1.45
N ALA A 88 9.76 -4.55 0.63
CA ALA A 88 9.02 -5.62 -0.02
C ALA A 88 8.34 -6.56 1.00
N ARG A 89 9.00 -6.86 2.13
CA ARG A 89 8.43 -7.70 3.17
C ARG A 89 7.26 -6.99 3.86
N SER A 90 7.42 -5.72 4.21
CA SER A 90 6.37 -4.93 4.87
C SER A 90 5.11 -4.78 4.01
N LEU A 91 5.29 -4.51 2.71
CA LEU A 91 4.17 -4.43 1.76
C LEU A 91 3.52 -5.80 1.53
N ALA A 92 4.31 -6.88 1.50
CA ALA A 92 3.74 -8.22 1.41
C ALA A 92 2.93 -8.59 2.66
N ILE A 93 3.33 -8.17 3.87
CA ILE A 93 2.51 -8.35 5.09
C ILE A 93 1.18 -7.62 4.94
N LEU A 94 1.21 -6.36 4.50
CA LEU A 94 0.02 -5.54 4.29
C LEU A 94 -0.92 -6.15 3.23
N ALA A 95 -0.38 -6.63 2.11
CA ALA A 95 -1.12 -7.31 1.05
C ALA A 95 -1.67 -8.69 1.47
N ALA A 96 -1.05 -9.34 2.47
CA ALA A 96 -1.54 -10.60 3.01
C ALA A 96 -2.60 -10.41 4.10
N ALA A 97 -2.72 -9.21 4.69
CA ALA A 97 -3.64 -8.93 5.79
C ALA A 97 -5.11 -9.32 5.51
N PRO A 98 -5.66 -9.15 4.28
CA PRO A 98 -7.01 -9.64 4.01
C PRO A 98 -7.17 -11.15 4.16
N ALA A 99 -6.17 -11.92 3.72
CA ALA A 99 -6.23 -13.38 3.77
C ALA A 99 -5.89 -13.95 5.17
N VAL A 100 -5.08 -13.24 5.95
CA VAL A 100 -4.60 -13.70 7.26
C VAL A 100 -5.47 -13.16 8.40
N ASP A 101 -5.78 -11.87 8.36
CA ASP A 101 -6.45 -11.14 9.45
C ASP A 101 -7.91 -10.78 9.11
N GLY A 102 -8.39 -11.09 7.90
CA GLY A 102 -9.76 -10.76 7.45
C GLY A 102 -10.00 -9.25 7.25
N VAL A 103 -8.93 -8.47 7.06
CA VAL A 103 -9.01 -7.02 6.89
C VAL A 103 -9.48 -6.66 5.47
N VAL A 104 -10.45 -5.75 5.35
CA VAL A 104 -10.77 -5.12 4.06
C VAL A 104 -9.90 -3.88 3.89
N LEU A 105 -9.04 -3.87 2.87
CA LEU A 105 -8.27 -2.69 2.51
C LEU A 105 -9.16 -1.74 1.71
N CYS A 106 -9.38 -0.54 2.23
CA CYS A 106 -10.14 0.51 1.58
C CYS A 106 -9.46 1.87 1.80
N SER A 107 -9.90 2.90 1.08
CA SER A 107 -9.46 4.26 1.34
C SER A 107 -9.72 4.63 2.80
N ASP A 108 -8.80 5.37 3.40
CA ASP A 108 -8.82 5.84 4.79
C ASP A 108 -8.59 4.77 5.85
N ALA A 109 -8.41 3.50 5.45
CA ALA A 109 -8.01 2.45 6.37
C ALA A 109 -6.63 2.75 6.95
N LEU A 110 -6.52 2.58 8.27
CA LEU A 110 -5.28 2.72 9.01
C LEU A 110 -4.75 1.34 9.35
N VAL A 111 -3.59 0.96 8.83
CA VAL A 111 -2.98 -0.35 9.09
C VAL A 111 -1.65 -0.18 9.82
N ASP A 112 -1.55 -0.77 11.00
CA ASP A 112 -0.36 -0.72 11.84
C ASP A 112 0.45 -2.01 11.68
N LEU A 113 1.71 -1.89 11.28
CA LEU A 113 2.62 -3.03 11.13
C LEU A 113 3.40 -3.33 12.42
N GLY A 114 3.29 -2.48 13.45
CA GLY A 114 3.96 -2.63 14.74
C GLY A 114 5.49 -2.52 14.69
N SER A 115 6.08 -2.35 13.51
CA SER A 115 7.51 -2.26 13.27
C SER A 115 7.79 -1.34 12.08
N PRO A 116 9.01 -0.78 11.96
CA PRO A 116 9.34 0.12 10.86
C PRO A 116 9.09 -0.49 9.48
N LEU A 117 8.51 0.28 8.55
CA LEU A 117 8.23 -0.17 7.19
C LEU A 117 9.50 -0.61 6.44
N TRP A 118 10.63 0.01 6.74
CA TRP A 118 11.94 -0.35 6.20
C TRP A 118 13.06 -0.10 7.19
N ALA A 119 14.24 -0.64 6.89
CA ALA A 119 15.47 -0.37 7.59
C ALA A 119 16.38 0.52 6.72
N SER A 120 17.01 1.49 7.38
CA SER A 120 18.05 2.35 6.80
C SER A 120 19.32 2.19 7.62
N GLN A 121 20.48 2.19 6.96
CA GLN A 121 21.78 2.17 7.64
C GLN A 121 22.15 3.54 8.21
N SER A 122 21.58 4.61 7.66
CA SER A 122 21.97 5.99 7.95
C SER A 122 21.05 6.67 8.97
N SER A 123 19.83 6.16 9.14
CA SER A 123 18.81 6.81 9.96
C SER A 123 17.81 5.81 10.54
N ARG A 124 17.21 6.18 11.67
CA ARG A 124 16.06 5.45 12.22
C ARG A 124 14.81 5.81 11.43
N VAL A 125 14.06 4.81 11.00
CA VAL A 125 12.80 4.98 10.26
C VAL A 125 11.63 5.01 11.26
N PRO A 126 10.86 6.11 11.35
CA PRO A 126 9.81 6.26 12.35
C PRO A 126 8.45 5.73 11.90
N PHE A 127 8.29 5.38 10.63
CA PHE A 127 7.02 4.95 10.06
C PHE A 127 6.76 3.49 10.39
N THR A 128 5.71 3.24 11.17
CA THR A 128 5.32 1.88 11.62
C THR A 128 3.92 1.50 11.16
N ALA A 129 3.20 2.44 10.54
CA ALA A 129 1.86 2.24 10.04
C ALA A 129 1.71 2.90 8.66
N VAL A 130 0.61 2.59 7.98
CA VAL A 130 0.19 3.25 6.75
C VAL A 130 -1.21 3.80 6.88
N LEU A 131 -1.44 4.96 6.28
CA LEU A 131 -2.78 5.45 5.99
C LEU A 131 -3.08 5.16 4.52
N LEU A 132 -4.11 4.35 4.27
CA LEU A 132 -4.52 4.02 2.91
C LEU A 132 -5.30 5.17 2.28
N GLY A 133 -5.11 5.35 0.99
CA GLY A 133 -5.84 6.34 0.19
C GLY A 133 -5.96 5.92 -1.25
N ARG A 134 -6.44 6.83 -2.10
CA ARG A 134 -6.42 6.62 -3.55
C ARG A 134 -5.00 6.86 -4.08
N SER A 135 -4.53 5.95 -4.94
CA SER A 135 -3.33 6.20 -5.73
C SER A 135 -3.67 7.02 -6.99
N GLY A 136 -2.65 7.32 -7.79
CA GLY A 136 -2.83 7.89 -9.14
C GLY A 136 -2.98 6.83 -10.23
N ILE A 137 -3.00 5.54 -9.89
CA ILE A 137 -3.21 4.45 -10.84
C ILE A 137 -4.70 4.20 -10.98
N ASP A 138 -5.20 4.21 -12.21
CA ASP A 138 -6.61 3.92 -12.51
C ASP A 138 -6.98 2.50 -12.09
N ASP A 139 -8.23 2.31 -11.65
CA ASP A 139 -8.76 1.00 -11.31
C ASP A 139 -8.75 0.07 -12.54
N LEU A 140 -8.36 -1.18 -12.34
CA LEU A 140 -8.41 -2.20 -13.39
C LEU A 140 -9.80 -2.85 -13.40
N ALA A 141 -10.60 -2.53 -14.41
CA ALA A 141 -11.89 -3.17 -14.64
C ALA A 141 -11.73 -4.68 -14.90
N LEU A 142 -12.61 -5.47 -14.27
CA LEU A 142 -12.70 -6.91 -14.47
C LEU A 142 -14.05 -7.27 -15.09
N ASP A 143 -14.10 -8.43 -15.76
CA ASP A 143 -15.37 -8.92 -16.32
C ASP A 143 -16.40 -9.13 -15.19
N PRO A 144 -17.64 -8.63 -15.36
CA PRO A 144 -18.72 -8.88 -14.42
C PRO A 144 -18.89 -10.38 -14.13
N PRO A 145 -19.15 -10.78 -12.88
CA PRO A 145 -19.60 -9.93 -11.76
C PRO A 145 -18.47 -9.50 -10.81
N ARG A 146 -17.20 -9.52 -11.23
CA ARG A 146 -16.08 -9.16 -10.36
C ARG A 146 -15.99 -7.66 -10.18
N ASP A 147 -15.76 -7.22 -8.95
CA ASP A 147 -15.43 -5.82 -8.66
C ASP A 147 -14.03 -5.50 -9.24
N PRO A 148 -13.77 -4.24 -9.65
CA PRO A 148 -12.47 -3.86 -10.20
C PRO A 148 -11.35 -4.00 -9.17
N VAL A 149 -10.11 -4.10 -9.65
CA VAL A 149 -8.93 -3.99 -8.79
C VAL A 149 -8.63 -2.52 -8.57
N GLN A 150 -8.70 -2.09 -7.31
CA GLN A 150 -8.31 -0.75 -6.91
C GLN A 150 -6.82 -0.69 -6.57
N PHE A 151 -6.20 0.47 -6.76
CA PHE A 151 -4.81 0.69 -6.37
C PHE A 151 -4.76 1.70 -5.24
N LEU A 152 -4.52 1.20 -4.03
CA LEU A 152 -4.55 2.00 -2.81
C LEU A 152 -3.16 2.54 -2.49
N SER A 153 -3.03 3.86 -2.35
CA SER A 153 -1.79 4.45 -1.84
C SER A 153 -1.59 4.04 -0.38
N ALA A 154 -0.37 3.67 -0.01
CA ALA A 154 0.03 3.38 1.36
C ALA A 154 0.98 4.47 1.85
N THR A 155 0.42 5.54 2.39
CA THR A 155 1.21 6.67 2.90
C THR A 155 1.83 6.29 4.24
N PRO A 156 3.18 6.25 4.37
CA PRO A 156 3.83 5.91 5.63
C PRO A 156 3.56 6.97 6.70
N ILE A 157 3.16 6.51 7.88
CA ILE A 157 2.92 7.38 9.03
C ILE A 157 3.59 6.85 10.29
N THR A 158 3.91 7.77 11.19
CA THR A 158 4.45 7.49 12.51
C THR A 158 3.36 7.02 13.47
N ALA A 159 3.75 6.41 14.60
CA ALA A 159 2.81 6.03 15.66
C ALA A 159 2.00 7.23 16.20
N THR A 160 2.60 8.42 16.29
CA THR A 160 1.92 9.65 16.72
C THR A 160 0.87 10.10 15.72
N GLU A 161 1.20 10.11 14.42
CA GLU A 161 0.23 10.41 13.37
C GLU A 161 -0.90 9.37 13.36
N ALA A 162 -0.57 8.08 13.51
CA ALA A 162 -1.56 7.01 13.59
C ALA A 162 -2.50 7.17 14.79
N ALA A 163 -2.00 7.61 15.96
CA ALA A 163 -2.83 7.91 17.12
C ALA A 163 -3.77 9.09 16.85
N TRP A 164 -3.28 10.11 16.15
CA TRP A 164 -4.07 11.28 15.80
C TRP A 164 -5.15 10.97 14.75
N VAL A 165 -4.85 10.13 13.74
CA VAL A 165 -5.85 9.61 12.78
C VAL A 165 -6.99 8.90 13.50
N ARG A 166 -6.69 8.08 14.52
CA ARG A 166 -7.74 7.41 15.33
C ARG A 166 -8.59 8.40 16.12
N LEU A 167 -8.05 9.55 16.50
CA LEU A 167 -8.75 10.58 17.27
C LEU A 167 -9.56 11.56 16.40
N LYS A 168 -9.05 11.93 15.23
CA LYS A 168 -9.58 13.02 14.40
C LYS A 168 -10.03 12.59 13.00
N GLY A 169 -9.66 11.39 12.56
CA GLY A 169 -9.94 10.85 11.24
C GLY A 169 -8.80 11.05 10.23
N ALA A 170 -8.85 10.27 9.15
CA ALA A 170 -7.88 10.29 8.05
C ALA A 170 -7.85 11.63 7.31
N GLU A 171 -9.02 12.21 7.07
CA GLU A 171 -9.14 13.45 6.31
C GLU A 171 -8.52 14.64 7.04
N ALA A 172 -8.76 14.72 8.35
CA ALA A 172 -8.14 15.75 9.17
C ALA A 172 -6.60 15.64 9.13
N MET A 173 -6.05 14.42 8.98
CA MET A 173 -4.60 14.21 8.95
C MET A 173 -4.01 14.69 7.63
N ARG A 174 -4.67 14.36 6.53
CA ARG A 174 -4.28 14.87 5.20
C ARG A 174 -4.33 16.39 5.16
N GLN A 175 -5.40 16.99 5.69
CA GLN A 175 -5.50 18.44 5.79
C GLN A 175 -4.39 19.05 6.66
N ALA A 176 -4.00 18.39 7.75
CA ALA A 176 -2.89 18.85 8.59
C ALA A 176 -1.56 18.80 7.82
N TRP A 177 -1.27 17.71 7.10
CA TRP A 177 -0.08 17.63 6.25
C TRP A 177 -0.06 18.70 5.18
N ASP A 178 -1.18 18.96 4.50
CA ASP A 178 -1.27 19.98 3.46
C ASP A 178 -1.03 21.38 4.05
N ASN A 179 -1.63 21.69 5.20
CA ASN A 179 -1.46 22.98 5.88
C ASN A 179 -0.01 23.21 6.34
N ASP A 180 0.65 22.15 6.81
CA ASP A 180 2.02 22.21 7.33
C ASP A 180 3.08 22.01 6.24
N GLY A 181 2.67 21.77 4.98
CA GLY A 181 3.56 21.52 3.85
C GLY A 181 4.38 20.24 4.01
N VAL A 182 3.82 19.22 4.65
CA VAL A 182 4.49 17.94 4.91
C VAL A 182 4.60 17.15 3.62
N ASP A 183 5.83 16.94 3.16
CA ASP A 183 6.11 16.04 2.05
C ASP A 183 6.03 14.59 2.51
N VAL A 184 4.85 13.97 2.38
CA VAL A 184 4.63 12.57 2.78
C VAL A 184 5.41 11.55 1.96
N LEU A 185 6.01 11.95 0.83
CA LEU A 185 6.85 11.11 -0.01
C LEU A 185 8.32 11.12 0.42
N ASP A 186 8.74 12.09 1.23
CA ASP A 186 10.12 12.14 1.73
C ASP A 186 10.34 11.02 2.78
N PRO A 187 11.17 10.01 2.48
CA PRO A 187 11.43 8.90 3.40
C PRO A 187 12.23 9.32 4.65
N ASN A 188 12.79 10.53 4.66
CA ASN A 188 13.52 11.11 5.78
C ASN A 188 12.74 12.24 6.48
N ARG A 189 11.46 12.47 6.13
CA ARG A 189 10.66 13.52 6.78
C ARG A 189 10.59 13.30 8.29
N PRO A 190 10.68 14.37 9.10
CA PRO A 190 10.41 14.26 10.52
C PRO A 190 8.94 13.88 10.76
N ALA A 191 8.65 13.31 11.92
CA ALA A 191 7.28 13.11 12.35
C ALA A 191 6.54 14.46 12.34
N ALA A 192 5.39 14.54 11.67
CA ALA A 192 4.54 15.71 11.82
C ALA A 192 4.12 15.82 13.30
N GLN A 193 4.15 17.04 13.84
CA GLN A 193 3.57 17.35 15.14
C GLN A 193 2.32 18.20 14.91
N PRO A 194 1.21 17.59 14.42
CA PRO A 194 -0.03 18.32 14.23
C PRO A 194 -0.49 18.88 15.59
N ARG A 195 -0.69 20.20 15.66
CA ARG A 195 -1.15 20.92 16.85
C ARG A 195 -2.65 20.79 17.06
#